data_AF-A0A8J6JNN0-F1
#
_entry.id   AF-A0A8J6JNN0-F1
#
_cell.length_a   1.000
_cell.length_b   1.000
_cell.length_c   1.000
_cell.angle_alpha   90.00
_cell.angle_beta   90.00
_cell.angle_gamma   90.00
#
_symmetry.space_group_name_H-M   'P 1'
#
loop_
_entity.id
_entity.type
_entity.pdbx_description
1 polymer ?
#
loop_
_entity_poly.entity_id
_entity_poly.type
_entity_poly.pdbx_seq_one_letter_code
_entity_poly.pdbx_strand_id
1 'polypeptide(L)'
;MKKHLRLPTQRTRLKLSAGFFVLALIFLWLTAGAPMPLPILAHYKAAAEYGMDAGAVVAGGTVRFQSGAANTKGGDQGLRWRVSACADGYFVTTHSRVGGIFWSDEHAYPVWPFEETPIPVVTLAWGSDYIWEETHADGEWQYEAVNLVYVKLPDVARVELIMGMYPRDGNDDLSQYDWLLAHGVSADCIEAAPGTGLWLGQQIFPSPKGGGGSATLVRAYDADGTLLYESPVPGAPGFDG
;
A
#
# COMPACT_ATOMS: atom_id res chain seq x y z
N MET A 1 46.96 -16.76 -45.94
CA MET A 1 47.16 -15.43 -45.33
C MET A 1 46.41 -15.35 -44.00
N LYS A 2 47.09 -15.47 -42.86
CA LYS A 2 46.47 -15.24 -41.54
C LYS A 2 46.50 -13.73 -41.25
N LYS A 3 45.36 -13.04 -41.35
CA LYS A 3 45.24 -11.66 -40.86
C LYS A 3 45.41 -11.70 -39.35
N HIS A 4 46.57 -11.28 -38.85
CA HIS A 4 46.75 -11.01 -37.42
C HIS A 4 45.83 -9.85 -37.05
N LEU A 5 44.73 -10.14 -36.34
CA LEU A 5 43.90 -9.11 -35.72
C LEU A 5 44.81 -8.30 -34.79
N ARG A 6 45.09 -7.04 -35.17
CA ARG A 6 45.82 -6.13 -34.30
C ARG A 6 44.98 -5.92 -33.05
N LEU A 7 45.57 -6.26 -31.92
CA LEU A 7 44.96 -6.02 -30.63
C LEU A 7 44.66 -4.51 -30.49
N PRO A 8 43.46 -4.12 -30.05
CA PRO A 8 43.10 -2.72 -29.89
C PRO A 8 44.05 -2.02 -28.91
N THR A 9 44.36 -0.75 -29.19
CA THR A 9 45.25 0.08 -28.36
C THR A 9 44.74 0.18 -26.92
N GLN A 10 45.61 0.49 -25.95
CA GLN A 10 45.22 0.65 -24.55
C GLN A 10 44.08 1.66 -24.36
N ARG A 11 44.10 2.78 -25.12
CA ARG A 11 43.01 3.78 -25.13
C ARG A 11 41.70 3.19 -25.64
N THR A 12 41.74 2.37 -26.68
CA THR A 12 40.56 1.70 -27.23
C THR A 12 39.98 0.70 -26.24
N ARG A 13 40.83 -0.08 -25.56
CA ARG A 13 40.39 -1.02 -24.52
C ARG A 13 39.71 -0.30 -23.35
N LEU A 14 40.30 0.80 -22.86
CA LEU A 14 39.71 1.58 -21.78
C LEU A 14 38.33 2.13 -22.16
N LYS A 15 38.17 2.65 -23.39
CA LYS A 15 36.88 3.12 -23.89
C LYS A 15 35.84 2.00 -23.96
N LEU A 16 36.24 0.82 -24.45
CA LEU A 16 35.35 -0.35 -24.51
C LEU A 16 34.95 -0.85 -23.12
N SER A 17 35.90 -0.90 -22.18
CA SER A 17 35.63 -1.29 -20.79
C SER A 17 34.71 -0.29 -20.09
N ALA A 18 34.93 1.02 -20.28
CA ALA A 18 34.06 2.06 -19.75
C ALA A 18 32.65 1.97 -20.34
N GLY A 19 32.55 1.74 -21.66
CA GLY A 19 31.26 1.52 -22.32
C GLY A 19 30.53 0.28 -21.80
N PHE A 20 31.25 -0.85 -21.65
CA PHE A 20 30.70 -2.08 -21.07
C PHE A 20 30.21 -1.85 -19.64
N PHE A 21 30.97 -1.12 -18.83
CA PHE A 21 30.59 -0.78 -17.45
C PHE A 21 29.30 0.05 -17.40
N VAL A 22 29.19 1.09 -18.24
CA VAL A 22 27.96 1.91 -18.34
C VAL A 22 26.78 1.06 -18.78
N LEU A 23 26.95 0.19 -19.77
CA LEU A 23 25.89 -0.73 -20.21
C LEU A 23 25.48 -1.71 -19.10
N ALA A 24 26.44 -2.23 -18.34
CA ALA A 24 26.15 -3.09 -17.19
C ALA A 24 25.36 -2.35 -16.11
N LEU A 25 25.65 -1.07 -15.85
CA LEU A 25 24.88 -0.24 -14.92
C LEU A 25 23.46 0.03 -15.41
N ILE A 26 23.28 0.33 -16.71
CA ILE A 26 21.95 0.51 -17.31
C ILE A 26 21.16 -0.80 -17.21
N PHE A 27 21.81 -1.93 -17.53
CA PHE A 27 21.17 -3.24 -17.43
C PHE A 27 20.77 -3.55 -15.99
N LEU A 28 21.65 -3.30 -15.02
CA LEU A 28 21.35 -3.45 -13.60
C LEU A 28 20.15 -2.59 -13.19
N TRP A 29 20.14 -1.32 -13.59
CA TRP A 29 19.04 -0.40 -13.32
C TRP A 29 17.71 -0.91 -13.88
N LEU A 30 17.70 -1.40 -15.12
CA LEU A 30 16.51 -2.00 -15.74
C LEU A 30 16.06 -3.27 -15.00
N THR A 31 16.98 -4.17 -14.67
CA THR A 31 16.66 -5.42 -13.95
C THR A 31 16.19 -5.18 -12.53
N ALA A 32 16.55 -4.05 -11.93
CA ALA A 32 16.04 -3.61 -10.63
C ALA A 32 14.66 -2.93 -10.72
N GLY A 33 13.97 -3.02 -11.86
CA GLY A 33 12.67 -2.39 -12.08
C GLY A 33 12.74 -0.91 -12.47
N ALA A 34 13.89 -0.43 -12.94
CA ALA A 34 14.11 0.96 -13.32
C ALA A 34 13.69 1.98 -12.24
N PRO A 35 14.26 1.87 -11.01
CA PRO A 35 13.83 2.67 -9.88
C PRO A 35 14.15 4.16 -10.13
N MET A 36 13.25 5.02 -9.69
CA MET A 36 13.22 6.44 -10.03
C MET A 36 13.89 7.31 -8.96
N PRO A 37 14.48 8.46 -9.32
CA PRO A 37 15.14 9.33 -8.34
C PRO A 37 14.15 10.05 -7.40
N LEU A 38 12.87 10.12 -7.78
CA LEU A 38 11.81 10.76 -6.99
C LEU A 38 10.59 9.86 -6.91
N PRO A 39 9.87 9.84 -5.77
CA PRO A 39 8.68 9.00 -5.61
C PRO A 39 7.54 9.43 -6.54
N ILE A 40 7.48 10.71 -6.92
CA ILE A 40 6.48 11.18 -7.90
C ILE A 40 6.74 10.63 -9.32
N LEU A 41 8.01 10.43 -9.68
CA LEU A 41 8.35 9.82 -10.97
C LEU A 41 8.06 8.33 -10.97
N ALA A 42 8.33 7.64 -9.85
CA ALA A 42 7.91 6.24 -9.67
C ALA A 42 6.38 6.10 -9.80
N HIS A 43 5.62 7.04 -9.23
CA HIS A 43 4.15 7.05 -9.35
C HIS A 43 3.68 7.15 -10.80
N TYR A 44 4.17 8.12 -11.57
CA TYR A 44 3.77 8.27 -12.97
C TYR A 44 4.29 7.13 -13.87
N LYS A 45 5.46 6.58 -13.54
CA LYS A 45 5.98 5.37 -14.21
C LYS A 45 5.02 4.20 -14.01
N ALA A 46 4.62 3.92 -12.76
CA ALA A 46 3.66 2.87 -12.45
C ALA A 46 2.31 3.12 -13.13
N ALA A 47 1.83 4.37 -13.15
CA ALA A 47 0.60 4.72 -13.87
C ALA A 47 0.69 4.36 -15.36
N ALA A 48 1.80 4.75 -16.01
CA ALA A 48 2.03 4.44 -17.41
C ALA A 48 2.13 2.94 -17.68
N GLU A 49 2.75 2.16 -16.77
CA GLU A 49 2.82 0.70 -16.86
C GLU A 49 1.44 0.04 -16.75
N TYR A 50 0.53 0.63 -15.98
CA TYR A 50 -0.88 0.23 -15.88
C TYR A 50 -1.78 0.80 -17.00
N GLY A 51 -1.21 1.53 -17.96
CA GLY A 51 -1.97 2.17 -19.04
C GLY A 51 -2.88 3.31 -18.56
N MET A 52 -2.60 3.88 -17.38
CA MET A 52 -3.37 4.93 -16.75
C MET A 52 -2.82 6.31 -17.13
N ASP A 53 -3.71 7.21 -17.55
CA ASP A 53 -3.39 8.64 -17.64
C ASP A 53 -3.61 9.29 -16.26
N ALA A 54 -2.62 9.14 -15.40
CA ALA A 54 -2.63 9.75 -14.07
C ALA A 54 -2.47 11.27 -14.19
N GLY A 55 -3.52 12.00 -13.82
CA GLY A 55 -3.48 13.45 -13.73
C GLY A 55 -2.62 13.95 -12.56
N ALA A 56 -2.90 15.15 -12.06
CA ALA A 56 -2.19 15.68 -10.92
C ALA A 56 -2.40 14.80 -9.67
N VAL A 57 -1.35 14.65 -8.87
CA VAL A 57 -1.42 14.04 -7.54
C VAL A 57 -2.32 14.91 -6.66
N VAL A 58 -3.42 14.33 -6.17
CA VAL A 58 -4.42 15.01 -5.33
C VAL A 58 -4.22 14.74 -3.83
N ALA A 59 -3.59 13.62 -3.50
CA ALA A 59 -3.29 13.24 -2.12
C ALA A 59 -2.01 12.42 -2.05
N GLY A 60 -1.37 12.43 -0.89
CA GLY A 60 -0.19 11.62 -0.65
C GLY A 60 0.45 11.93 0.69
N GLY A 61 1.29 11.01 1.16
CA GLY A 61 1.87 11.12 2.48
C GLY A 61 2.95 10.08 2.74
N THR A 62 3.22 9.88 4.04
CA THR A 62 4.13 8.84 4.53
C THR A 62 3.36 7.94 5.46
N VAL A 63 3.43 6.64 5.24
CA VAL A 63 3.01 5.67 6.25
C VAL A 63 4.16 5.51 7.24
N ARG A 64 3.85 5.74 8.52
CA ARG A 64 4.73 5.41 9.63
C ARG A 64 3.98 4.49 10.57
N PHE A 65 4.51 3.29 10.68
CA PHE A 65 4.06 2.30 11.64
C PHE A 65 4.38 2.74 13.07
N GLN A 66 3.59 2.30 14.05
CA GLN A 66 3.93 2.52 15.45
C GLN A 66 5.24 1.79 15.79
N SER A 67 6.04 2.29 16.74
CA SER A 67 7.37 1.74 17.00
C SER A 67 7.31 0.28 17.48
N GLY A 68 8.12 -0.62 16.90
CA GLY A 68 8.33 -1.98 17.42
C GLY A 68 8.01 -3.15 16.47
N ALA A 69 7.53 -2.90 15.26
CA ALA A 69 7.26 -4.00 14.32
C ALA A 69 8.52 -4.55 13.66
N ALA A 70 8.70 -5.87 13.75
CA ALA A 70 9.84 -6.59 13.18
C ALA A 70 9.80 -6.65 11.64
N ASN A 71 8.61 -6.51 11.04
CA ASN A 71 8.38 -6.69 9.60
C ASN A 71 7.67 -5.49 8.96
N THR A 72 8.29 -4.32 9.02
CA THR A 72 7.79 -3.13 8.30
C THR A 72 8.48 -2.98 6.95
N LYS A 73 7.74 -3.22 5.85
CA LYS A 73 8.20 -2.77 4.53
C LYS A 73 8.39 -1.24 4.57
N GLY A 74 9.55 -0.76 4.14
CA GLY A 74 9.95 0.65 4.24
C GLY A 74 10.82 1.02 5.44
N GLY A 75 10.95 0.13 6.44
CA GLY A 75 11.78 0.34 7.65
C GLY A 75 11.54 1.69 8.34
N ASP A 76 12.58 2.22 8.99
CA ASP A 76 12.52 3.49 9.74
C ASP A 76 12.13 4.72 8.89
N GLN A 77 12.25 4.63 7.57
CA GLN A 77 11.97 5.76 6.68
C GLN A 77 10.50 5.84 6.22
N GLY A 78 9.74 4.75 6.45
CA GLY A 78 8.34 4.64 6.08
C GLY A 78 8.10 4.50 4.57
N LEU A 79 6.90 4.05 4.21
CA LEU A 79 6.45 3.97 2.82
C LEU A 79 5.86 5.32 2.39
N ARG A 80 6.10 5.73 1.14
CA ARG A 80 5.43 6.90 0.56
C ARG A 80 4.23 6.44 -0.24
N TRP A 81 3.09 7.08 -0.06
CA TRP A 81 1.91 6.80 -0.86
C TRP A 81 1.48 8.05 -1.62
N ARG A 82 0.89 7.83 -2.81
CA ARG A 82 0.40 8.88 -3.70
C ARG A 82 -0.87 8.46 -4.40
N VAL A 83 -1.72 9.44 -4.65
CA VAL A 83 -3.00 9.28 -5.35
C VAL A 83 -3.11 10.36 -6.41
N SER A 84 -3.34 9.95 -7.65
CA SER A 84 -3.68 10.87 -8.75
C SER A 84 -5.10 10.64 -9.21
N ALA A 85 -5.79 11.74 -9.53
CA ALA A 85 -7.09 11.66 -10.17
C ALA A 85 -6.93 11.12 -11.61
N CYS A 86 -7.84 10.23 -11.98
CA CYS A 86 -8.00 9.68 -13.32
C CYS A 86 -9.44 9.93 -13.79
N ALA A 87 -9.74 9.68 -15.07
CA ALA A 87 -11.05 9.99 -15.66
C ALA A 87 -12.24 9.48 -14.83
N ASP A 88 -12.17 8.23 -14.35
CA ASP A 88 -13.28 7.57 -13.67
C ASP A 88 -13.03 7.33 -12.16
N GLY A 89 -11.91 7.78 -11.60
CA GLY A 89 -11.56 7.58 -10.19
C GLY A 89 -10.12 7.93 -9.88
N TYR A 90 -9.39 7.03 -9.21
CA TYR A 90 -8.05 7.30 -8.72
C TYR A 90 -7.04 6.23 -9.12
N PHE A 91 -5.77 6.63 -9.22
CA PHE A 91 -4.65 5.71 -9.28
C PHE A 91 -3.80 5.87 -8.03
N VAL A 92 -3.61 4.78 -7.29
CA VAL A 92 -2.96 4.77 -5.99
C VAL A 92 -1.68 3.95 -6.09
N THR A 93 -0.61 4.45 -5.47
CA THR A 93 0.67 3.75 -5.40
C THR A 93 1.30 3.90 -4.04
N THR A 94 2.04 2.88 -3.60
CA THR A 94 2.97 2.97 -2.48
C THR A 94 4.40 2.71 -2.95
N HIS A 95 5.36 3.36 -2.31
CA HIS A 95 6.75 3.42 -2.75
C HIS A 95 7.71 3.15 -1.59
N SER A 96 8.71 2.33 -1.84
CA SER A 96 9.84 2.07 -0.95
C SER A 96 11.15 2.57 -1.57
N ARG A 97 12.18 2.67 -0.74
CA ARG A 97 13.52 3.01 -1.22
C ARG A 97 14.26 1.78 -1.73
N VAL A 98 14.86 1.90 -2.91
CA VAL A 98 15.76 0.91 -3.50
C VAL A 98 17.18 1.47 -3.55
N GLY A 99 18.16 0.71 -3.03
CA GLY A 99 19.56 1.14 -2.99
C GLY A 99 19.80 2.42 -2.18
N GLY A 100 18.92 2.75 -1.24
CA GLY A 100 19.03 3.90 -0.34
C GLY A 100 18.70 5.28 -0.95
N ILE A 101 18.71 5.43 -2.28
CA ILE A 101 18.53 6.73 -2.95
C ILE A 101 17.41 6.76 -4.00
N PHE A 102 17.02 5.61 -4.55
CA PHE A 102 15.97 5.53 -5.56
C PHE A 102 14.65 5.06 -4.94
N TRP A 103 13.58 5.20 -5.71
CA TRP A 103 12.21 4.85 -5.36
C TRP A 103 11.66 3.86 -6.36
N SER A 104 11.05 2.79 -5.88
CA SER A 104 10.24 1.88 -6.68
C SER A 104 8.85 1.81 -6.07
N ASP A 105 7.86 1.56 -6.91
CA ASP A 105 6.54 1.16 -6.43
C ASP A 105 6.64 -0.22 -5.75
N GLU A 106 5.91 -0.36 -4.65
CA GLU A 106 5.66 -1.62 -3.94
C GLU A 106 4.30 -2.18 -4.34
N HIS A 107 3.30 -1.30 -4.37
CA HIS A 107 1.96 -1.61 -4.82
C HIS A 107 1.46 -0.47 -5.69
N ALA A 108 0.72 -0.83 -6.74
CA ALA A 108 0.08 0.08 -7.65
C ALA A 108 -1.27 -0.52 -8.05
N TYR A 109 -2.34 0.25 -7.91
CA TYR A 109 -3.68 -0.22 -8.27
C TYR A 109 -4.57 0.96 -8.67
N PRO A 110 -5.38 0.80 -9.72
CA PRO A 110 -6.49 1.71 -9.96
C PRO A 110 -7.60 1.48 -8.92
N VAL A 111 -8.27 2.57 -8.53
CA VAL A 111 -9.35 2.57 -7.55
C VAL A 111 -10.54 3.30 -8.16
N TRP A 112 -11.59 2.53 -8.42
CA TRP A 112 -12.86 3.02 -8.94
C TRP A 112 -14.00 2.46 -8.09
N PRO A 113 -15.05 3.24 -7.82
CA PRO A 113 -16.23 2.72 -7.14
C PRO A 113 -16.97 1.82 -8.14
N PHE A 114 -17.16 0.55 -7.80
CA PHE A 114 -18.02 -0.35 -8.55
C PHE A 114 -19.44 -0.31 -7.96
N GLU A 115 -20.47 -0.63 -8.74
CA GLU A 115 -21.85 -0.71 -8.22
C GLU A 115 -21.96 -1.64 -6.99
N GLU A 116 -21.13 -2.67 -6.95
CA GLU A 116 -21.07 -3.67 -5.86
C GLU A 116 -20.24 -3.21 -4.65
N THR A 117 -19.33 -2.24 -4.83
CA THR A 117 -18.47 -1.67 -3.79
C THR A 117 -18.42 -0.13 -3.92
N PRO A 118 -19.50 0.56 -3.52
CA PRO A 118 -19.63 2.01 -3.72
C PRO A 118 -18.63 2.84 -2.89
N ILE A 119 -18.00 2.23 -1.88
CA ILE A 119 -16.90 2.80 -1.10
C ILE A 119 -15.74 1.80 -1.11
N PRO A 120 -14.80 1.87 -2.07
CA PRO A 120 -13.66 0.98 -2.11
C PRO A 120 -12.65 1.33 -1.02
N VAL A 121 -12.04 0.28 -0.46
CA VAL A 121 -10.98 0.36 0.56
C VAL A 121 -9.74 -0.32 -0.01
N VAL A 122 -8.57 0.32 0.14
CA VAL A 122 -7.32 -0.31 -0.26
C VAL A 122 -6.24 -0.16 0.80
N THR A 123 -5.54 -1.25 1.08
CA THR A 123 -4.38 -1.25 1.98
C THR A 123 -3.19 -0.61 1.29
N LEU A 124 -2.74 0.51 1.85
CA LEU A 124 -1.52 1.19 1.43
C LEU A 124 -0.29 0.43 1.95
N ALA A 125 -0.37 -0.02 3.19
CA ALA A 125 0.72 -0.70 3.85
C ALA A 125 0.20 -1.53 5.02
N TRP A 126 0.94 -2.59 5.35
CA TRP A 126 0.74 -3.38 6.54
C TRP A 126 2.07 -3.77 7.17
N GLY A 127 2.06 -3.99 8.47
CA GLY A 127 3.18 -4.53 9.23
C GLY A 127 2.67 -5.59 10.19
N SER A 128 3.52 -6.56 10.50
CA SER A 128 3.24 -7.58 11.51
C SER A 128 4.27 -7.51 12.63
N ASP A 129 3.98 -8.25 13.69
CA ASP A 129 4.92 -8.58 14.75
C ASP A 129 5.26 -7.40 15.66
N TYR A 130 4.25 -6.62 16.05
CA TYR A 130 4.39 -5.66 17.14
C TYR A 130 4.46 -6.44 18.46
N ILE A 131 5.63 -6.41 19.10
CA ILE A 131 5.79 -6.87 20.48
C ILE A 131 5.65 -5.63 21.36
N TRP A 132 4.46 -5.39 21.91
CA TRP A 132 4.26 -4.32 22.88
C TRP A 132 4.57 -4.85 24.29
N GLU A 133 5.61 -4.30 24.93
CA GLU A 133 6.21 -4.86 26.14
C GLU A 133 5.33 -4.80 27.41
N GLU A 134 4.19 -4.10 27.43
CA GLU A 134 3.56 -3.78 28.72
C GLU A 134 2.20 -4.43 29.04
N THR A 135 1.50 -5.13 28.13
CA THR A 135 0.12 -5.56 28.45
C THR A 135 -0.40 -6.91 27.98
N HIS A 136 0.29 -7.72 27.18
CA HIS A 136 -0.36 -8.93 26.65
C HIS A 136 0.39 -10.22 26.97
N ALA A 137 -0.41 -11.23 27.34
CA ALA A 137 0.02 -12.59 27.63
C ALA A 137 0.89 -13.12 26.48
N ASP A 138 2.00 -13.76 26.85
CA ASP A 138 3.01 -14.30 25.93
C ASP A 138 2.39 -14.91 24.64
N GLY A 139 2.73 -14.33 23.47
CA GLY A 139 2.61 -14.99 22.17
C GLY A 139 1.47 -14.56 21.22
N GLU A 140 0.78 -13.45 21.44
CA GLU A 140 -0.19 -12.93 20.46
C GLU A 140 0.45 -11.93 19.49
N TRP A 141 0.50 -12.31 18.21
CA TRP A 141 1.00 -11.45 17.13
C TRP A 141 -0.01 -10.33 16.87
N GLN A 142 0.48 -9.10 16.73
CA GLN A 142 -0.35 -7.96 16.31
C GLN A 142 0.01 -7.55 14.89
N TYR A 143 -1.00 -7.04 14.20
CA TYR A 143 -0.89 -6.47 12.87
C TYR A 143 -1.26 -5.01 12.92
N GLU A 144 -0.61 -4.22 12.09
CA GLU A 144 -0.98 -2.85 11.83
C GLU A 144 -1.23 -2.68 10.34
N ALA A 145 -2.32 -2.03 9.98
CA ALA A 145 -2.61 -1.69 8.59
C ALA A 145 -2.97 -0.23 8.45
N VAL A 146 -2.58 0.34 7.31
CA VAL A 146 -3.00 1.66 6.85
C VAL A 146 -3.80 1.49 5.58
N ASN A 147 -5.05 1.92 5.64
CA ASN A 147 -6.01 1.79 4.56
C ASN A 147 -6.42 3.18 4.05
N LEU A 148 -6.60 3.26 2.74
CA LEU A 148 -7.20 4.39 2.05
C LEU A 148 -8.62 4.01 1.65
N VAL A 149 -9.58 4.82 2.04
CA VAL A 149 -10.99 4.69 1.71
C VAL A 149 -11.36 5.77 0.72
N TYR A 150 -12.07 5.42 -0.35
CA TYR A 150 -12.63 6.40 -1.27
C TYR A 150 -14.14 6.51 -1.11
N VAL A 151 -14.61 7.71 -0.77
CA VAL A 151 -16.01 8.05 -0.54
C VAL A 151 -16.45 9.07 -1.58
N LYS A 152 -17.47 8.71 -2.37
CA LYS A 152 -18.11 9.63 -3.34
C LYS A 152 -19.44 10.21 -2.85
N LEU A 153 -19.94 9.74 -1.71
CA LEU A 153 -21.21 10.21 -1.14
C LEU A 153 -21.05 11.67 -0.66
N PRO A 154 -21.92 12.60 -1.12
CA PRO A 154 -21.73 14.04 -0.92
C PRO A 154 -21.94 14.52 0.52
N ASP A 155 -22.60 13.73 1.37
CA ASP A 155 -22.99 14.12 2.72
C ASP A 155 -22.16 13.45 3.83
N VAL A 156 -21.08 12.73 3.46
CA VAL A 156 -20.24 12.04 4.44
C VAL A 156 -19.36 13.03 5.18
N ALA A 157 -19.48 13.04 6.51
CA ALA A 157 -18.68 13.86 7.41
C ALA A 157 -17.73 13.03 8.29
N ARG A 158 -17.99 11.72 8.44
CA ARG A 158 -17.16 10.80 9.23
C ARG A 158 -17.11 9.43 8.57
N VAL A 159 -15.93 8.83 8.57
CA VAL A 159 -15.69 7.47 8.07
C VAL A 159 -15.05 6.66 9.19
N GLU A 160 -15.56 5.46 9.43
CA GLU A 160 -15.05 4.51 10.40
C GLU A 160 -14.64 3.23 9.67
N LEU A 161 -13.49 2.68 10.01
CA LEU A 161 -13.09 1.35 9.61
C LEU A 161 -13.18 0.40 10.80
N ILE A 162 -13.65 -0.82 10.55
CA ILE A 162 -13.61 -1.92 11.52
C ILE A 162 -12.79 -3.03 10.88
N MET A 163 -11.69 -3.41 11.52
CA MET A 163 -10.75 -4.37 10.95
C MET A 163 -10.28 -5.40 11.96
N GLY A 164 -10.02 -6.61 11.50
CA GLY A 164 -9.57 -7.70 12.34
C GLY A 164 -9.17 -8.92 11.54
N MET A 165 -8.57 -9.89 12.23
CA MET A 165 -8.30 -11.21 11.67
C MET A 165 -9.28 -12.25 12.23
N TYR A 166 -9.96 -12.96 11.34
CA TYR A 166 -10.82 -14.07 11.70
C TYR A 166 -10.02 -15.40 11.62
N PRO A 167 -10.26 -16.36 12.53
CA PRO A 167 -9.56 -17.65 12.53
C PRO A 167 -9.78 -18.43 11.23
N ARG A 168 -8.72 -19.04 10.67
CA ARG A 168 -8.82 -19.85 9.44
C ARG A 168 -9.52 -21.18 9.66
N ASP A 169 -9.42 -21.73 10.88
CA ASP A 169 -9.84 -23.10 11.20
C ASP A 169 -11.33 -23.20 11.61
N GLY A 170 -12.13 -22.16 11.37
CA GLY A 170 -13.59 -22.26 11.31
C GLY A 170 -14.30 -22.67 12.61
N ASN A 171 -13.68 -22.48 13.77
CA ASN A 171 -14.26 -22.88 15.05
C ASN A 171 -15.14 -21.80 15.71
N ASP A 172 -15.37 -20.68 15.03
CA ASP A 172 -16.34 -19.67 15.45
C ASP A 172 -17.56 -19.77 14.52
N ASP A 173 -18.76 -19.99 15.08
CA ASP A 173 -20.04 -20.06 14.36
C ASP A 173 -20.48 -18.71 13.73
N LEU A 174 -19.56 -17.74 13.61
CA LEU A 174 -19.81 -16.39 13.13
C LEU A 174 -19.41 -16.25 11.67
N SER A 175 -20.21 -15.49 10.90
CA SER A 175 -19.77 -15.00 9.59
C SER A 175 -18.58 -14.03 9.77
N GLN A 176 -17.78 -13.78 8.73
CA GLN A 176 -16.70 -12.78 8.80
C GLN A 176 -17.22 -11.40 9.24
N TYR A 177 -18.43 -11.06 8.80
CA TYR A 177 -19.11 -9.83 9.16
C TYR A 177 -19.41 -9.78 10.66
N ASP A 178 -20.09 -10.81 11.19
CA ASP A 178 -20.45 -10.86 12.60
C ASP A 178 -19.22 -10.98 13.50
N TRP A 179 -18.17 -11.68 13.03
CA TRP A 179 -16.89 -11.74 13.71
C TRP A 179 -16.35 -10.33 13.91
N LEU A 180 -16.18 -9.57 12.82
CA LEU A 180 -15.65 -8.21 12.87
C LEU A 180 -16.48 -7.28 13.75
N LEU A 181 -17.80 -7.42 13.76
CA LEU A 181 -18.62 -6.63 14.66
C LEU A 181 -18.40 -6.99 16.13
N ALA A 182 -18.13 -8.26 16.43
CA ALA A 182 -17.94 -8.74 17.80
C ALA A 182 -16.53 -8.44 18.35
N HIS A 183 -15.50 -8.50 17.52
CA HIS A 183 -14.12 -8.32 18.00
C HIS A 183 -13.14 -7.63 17.05
N GLY A 184 -13.61 -7.07 15.95
CA GLY A 184 -12.81 -6.16 15.14
C GLY A 184 -12.45 -4.90 15.92
N VAL A 185 -11.32 -4.30 15.56
CA VAL A 185 -10.89 -3.00 16.10
C VAL A 185 -11.48 -1.91 15.23
N SER A 186 -12.13 -0.94 15.85
CA SER A 186 -12.67 0.25 15.17
C SER A 186 -11.68 1.42 15.23
N ALA A 187 -11.61 2.21 14.16
CA ALA A 187 -10.94 3.51 14.14
C ALA A 187 -11.64 4.48 13.19
N ASP A 188 -11.75 5.73 13.63
CA ASP A 188 -12.15 6.84 12.78
C ASP A 188 -11.03 7.17 11.78
N CYS A 189 -11.42 7.38 10.53
CA CYS A 189 -10.52 7.81 9.48
C CYS A 189 -10.37 9.33 9.46
N ILE A 190 -9.23 9.78 8.94
CA ILE A 190 -8.91 11.19 8.74
C ILE A 190 -8.97 11.49 7.25
N GLU A 191 -9.65 12.56 6.86
CA GLU A 191 -9.67 12.98 5.46
C GLU A 191 -8.24 13.33 5.00
N ALA A 192 -7.76 12.63 3.98
CA ALA A 192 -6.39 12.71 3.51
C ALA A 192 -6.10 13.99 2.74
N ALA A 193 -7.11 14.51 2.04
CA ALA A 193 -7.10 15.79 1.36
C ALA A 193 -8.54 16.35 1.31
N PRO A 194 -8.78 17.57 1.81
CA PRO A 194 -10.12 18.15 1.86
C PRO A 194 -10.85 18.14 0.51
N GLY A 195 -12.07 17.64 0.50
CA GLY A 195 -12.96 17.65 -0.68
C GLY A 195 -12.62 16.61 -1.74
N THR A 196 -11.64 15.73 -1.48
CA THR A 196 -11.32 14.62 -2.40
C THR A 196 -12.14 13.35 -2.11
N GLY A 197 -12.75 13.27 -0.92
CA GLY A 197 -13.43 12.07 -0.47
C GLY A 197 -12.46 10.92 -0.17
N LEU A 198 -11.16 11.19 -0.04
CA LEU A 198 -10.14 10.21 0.34
C LEU A 198 -9.94 10.26 1.86
N TRP A 199 -10.09 9.13 2.52
CA TRP A 199 -9.97 9.00 3.98
C TRP A 199 -8.93 7.95 4.35
N LEU A 200 -8.13 8.21 5.37
CA LEU A 200 -7.08 7.32 5.85
C LEU A 200 -7.46 6.75 7.22
N GLY A 201 -7.46 5.43 7.34
CA GLY A 201 -7.58 4.72 8.61
C GLY A 201 -6.31 3.94 8.90
N GLN A 202 -5.85 4.00 10.15
CA GLN A 202 -4.70 3.25 10.63
C GLN A 202 -5.10 2.51 11.91
N GLN A 203 -4.90 1.19 11.93
CA GLN A 203 -5.44 0.32 12.97
C GLN A 203 -4.42 -0.75 13.34
N ILE A 204 -4.32 -1.02 14.65
CA ILE A 204 -3.61 -2.17 15.20
C ILE A 204 -4.64 -3.17 15.72
N PHE A 205 -4.50 -4.44 15.33
CA PHE A 205 -5.45 -5.50 15.67
C PHE A 205 -4.70 -6.81 15.94
N PRO A 206 -5.22 -7.65 16.85
CA PRO A 206 -4.60 -8.93 17.19
C PRO A 206 -4.81 -9.96 16.07
N SER A 207 -3.88 -10.91 15.97
CA SER A 207 -4.00 -12.12 15.16
C SER A 207 -4.46 -13.30 16.02
N PRO A 208 -5.39 -14.13 15.53
CA PRO A 208 -5.73 -15.37 16.19
C PRO A 208 -4.53 -16.34 16.23
N LYS A 209 -4.47 -17.16 17.27
CA LYS A 209 -3.49 -18.25 17.40
C LYS A 209 -3.70 -19.26 16.26
N GLY A 210 -2.63 -19.58 15.52
CA GLY A 210 -2.70 -20.46 14.34
C GLY A 210 -2.87 -19.73 13.00
N GLY A 211 -3.05 -18.40 13.01
CA GLY A 211 -3.22 -17.59 11.82
C GLY A 211 -4.68 -17.46 11.37
N GLY A 212 -4.93 -16.55 10.45
CA GLY A 212 -6.27 -16.16 10.04
C GLY A 212 -6.32 -15.42 8.72
N GLY A 213 -7.54 -15.15 8.24
CA GLY A 213 -7.78 -14.18 7.19
C GLY A 213 -8.08 -12.82 7.80
N SER A 214 -7.79 -11.75 7.07
CA SER A 214 -8.11 -10.38 7.48
C SER A 214 -9.31 -9.87 6.70
N ALA A 215 -10.09 -9.01 7.34
CA ALA A 215 -11.29 -8.47 6.75
C ALA A 215 -11.50 -7.03 7.24
N THR A 216 -12.07 -6.18 6.39
CA THR A 216 -12.36 -4.77 6.70
C THR A 216 -13.80 -4.44 6.39
N LEU A 217 -14.45 -3.78 7.33
CA LEU A 217 -15.72 -3.10 7.14
C LEU A 217 -15.51 -1.59 7.14
N VAL A 218 -16.31 -0.90 6.33
CA VAL A 218 -16.34 0.56 6.31
C VAL A 218 -17.74 1.05 6.62
N ARG A 219 -17.82 2.06 7.47
CA ARG A 219 -19.04 2.82 7.76
C ARG A 219 -18.81 4.28 7.42
N ALA A 220 -19.81 4.90 6.82
CA ALA A 220 -19.81 6.32 6.54
C ALA A 220 -21.04 6.97 7.16
N TYR A 221 -20.83 8.13 7.79
CA TYR A 221 -21.84 8.85 8.54
C TYR A 221 -21.94 10.29 8.06
N ASP A 222 -23.13 10.87 8.17
CA ASP A 222 -23.33 12.30 8.00
C ASP A 222 -22.84 13.12 9.21
N ALA A 223 -23.00 14.44 9.14
CA ALA A 223 -22.59 15.36 10.20
C ALA A 223 -23.40 15.21 11.51
N ASP A 224 -24.61 14.66 11.44
CA ASP A 224 -25.48 14.39 12.60
C ASP A 224 -25.19 13.01 13.22
N GLY A 225 -24.33 12.21 12.59
CA GLY A 225 -23.98 10.86 13.02
C GLY A 225 -24.92 9.78 12.49
N THR A 226 -25.79 10.09 11.53
CA THR A 226 -26.63 9.11 10.84
C THR A 226 -25.77 8.24 9.94
N LEU A 227 -25.97 6.92 10.02
CA LEU A 227 -25.30 5.98 9.11
C LEU A 227 -25.83 6.15 7.69
N LEU A 228 -24.95 6.57 6.77
CA LEU A 228 -25.26 6.72 5.35
C LEU A 228 -24.93 5.44 4.56
N TYR A 229 -23.89 4.72 4.99
CA TYR A 229 -23.44 3.51 4.33
C TYR A 229 -22.70 2.59 5.28
N GLU A 230 -22.88 1.29 5.07
CA GLU A 230 -22.08 0.22 5.65
C GLU A 230 -21.76 -0.79 4.55
N SER A 231 -20.51 -1.24 4.48
CA SER A 231 -20.13 -2.25 3.50
C SER A 231 -20.87 -3.57 3.74
N PRO A 232 -21.59 -4.12 2.74
CA PRO A 232 -22.42 -5.30 2.90
C PRO A 232 -21.63 -6.60 3.04
N VAL A 233 -20.36 -6.59 2.65
CA VAL A 233 -19.42 -7.71 2.79
C VAL A 233 -18.11 -7.13 3.32
N PRO A 234 -17.47 -7.77 4.32
CA PRO A 234 -16.10 -7.44 4.66
C PRO A 234 -15.21 -7.63 3.43
N GLY A 235 -14.62 -6.55 2.93
CA GLY A 235 -13.62 -6.67 1.88
C GLY A 235 -12.40 -7.36 2.46
N ALA A 236 -11.92 -8.42 1.82
CA ALA A 236 -10.55 -8.85 2.03
C ALA A 236 -9.69 -7.68 1.57
N PRO A 237 -8.85 -7.08 2.43
CA PRO A 237 -7.78 -6.27 1.89
C PRO A 237 -6.95 -7.25 1.08
N GLY A 238 -6.64 -6.94 -0.17
CA GLY A 238 -5.82 -7.79 -1.02
C GLY A 238 -4.43 -7.95 -0.38
N PHE A 239 -4.29 -8.89 0.55
CA PHE A 239 -3.03 -9.38 1.07
C PHE A 239 -2.55 -10.47 0.13
N ASP A 240 -2.33 -10.12 -1.13
CA ASP A 240 -1.53 -10.95 -2.01
C ASP A 240 -0.06 -10.67 -1.62
N GLY A 241 0.43 -11.46 -0.67
CA GLY A 241 1.85 -11.64 -0.40
C GLY A 241 2.46 -12.70 -1.30
#